data_AF-A0A3M1MYV6-F1
#
_entry.id   AF-A0A3M1MYV6-F1
#
_cell.length_a   1.000
_cell.length_b   1.000
_cell.length_c   1.000
_cell.angle_alpha   90.00
_cell.angle_beta   90.00
_cell.angle_gamma   90.00
#
_symmetry.space_group_name_H-M   'P 1'
#
loop_
_entity.id
_entity.type
_entity.pdbx_description
1 polymer ?
#
loop_
_entity_poly.entity_id
_entity_poly.type
_entity_poly.pdbx_seq_one_letter_code
_entity_poly.pdbx_strand_id
1 'polypeptide(L)'
;GQGGALLFRDPALAEKARRLRQHGIARHPDYPWLYEVETLGWNYMLSDFQAAVALAQLERAHETRRARQALAEAYRTALQTHPELRLYPVQDPSQCGWHLFPVFWTGASVAQRNALLETLRQEGIALSLHYKPLHLHRAYQPYVRRGQRFPTADQAWAEIFSLPLWPDMPFTALQTVVEKLTQALVRLGKNR
;
A
#
# COMPACT_ATOMS: atom_id res chain seq x y z
N GLY A 1 2.45 -7.53 12.10
CA GLY A 1 1.20 -7.71 12.87
C GLY A 1 0.01 -7.64 11.93
N GLN A 2 -1.20 -7.80 12.46
CA GLN A 2 -2.47 -7.56 11.77
C GLN A 2 -3.32 -6.66 12.67
N GLY A 3 -4.12 -5.78 12.08
CA GLY A 3 -4.96 -4.86 12.83
C GLY A 3 -5.51 -3.74 11.96
N GLY A 4 -6.42 -2.97 12.52
CA GLY A 4 -7.04 -1.82 11.88
C GLY A 4 -7.86 -1.02 12.88
N ALA A 5 -8.24 0.19 12.48
CA ALA A 5 -9.09 1.05 13.27
C ALA A 5 -10.20 1.62 12.38
N LEU A 6 -11.39 1.78 12.96
CA LEU A 6 -12.47 2.55 12.37
C LEU A 6 -12.62 3.84 13.18
N LEU A 7 -12.57 4.99 12.50
CA LEU A 7 -12.80 6.28 13.10
C LEU A 7 -14.16 6.80 12.68
N PHE A 8 -14.93 7.28 13.65
CA PHE A 8 -16.29 7.77 13.45
C PHE A 8 -16.39 9.21 13.94
N ARG A 9 -17.12 10.05 13.19
CA ARG A 9 -17.56 11.36 13.68
C ARG A 9 -18.84 11.26 14.52
N ASP A 10 -19.71 10.31 14.17
CA ASP A 10 -20.96 10.05 14.87
C ASP A 10 -20.74 9.03 16.00
N PRO A 11 -20.95 9.40 17.28
CA PRO A 11 -20.85 8.49 18.40
C PRO A 11 -21.78 7.28 18.31
N ALA A 12 -22.97 7.42 17.70
CA ALA A 12 -23.92 6.32 17.56
C ALA A 12 -23.39 5.22 16.63
N LEU A 13 -22.71 5.60 15.55
CA LEU A 13 -22.02 4.64 14.67
C LEU A 13 -20.83 3.98 15.37
N ALA A 14 -20.09 4.71 16.19
CA ALA A 14 -18.99 4.16 16.98
C ALA A 14 -19.48 3.08 17.96
N GLU A 15 -20.57 3.35 18.68
CA GLU A 15 -21.20 2.39 19.59
C GLU A 15 -21.72 1.15 18.86
N LYS A 16 -22.37 1.35 17.70
CA LYS A 16 -22.80 0.23 16.85
C LYS A 16 -21.60 -0.63 16.41
N ALA A 17 -20.51 -0.02 15.99
CA ALA A 17 -19.29 -0.75 15.60
C ALA A 17 -18.63 -1.49 16.78
N ARG A 18 -18.64 -0.90 17.98
CA ARG A 18 -18.14 -1.55 19.21
C ARG A 18 -18.92 -2.81 19.57
N ARG A 19 -20.24 -2.81 19.40
CA ARG A 19 -21.06 -4.01 19.59
C ARG A 19 -20.78 -5.03 18.49
N LEU A 20 -20.83 -4.61 17.22
CA LEU A 20 -20.64 -5.52 16.08
C LEU A 20 -19.27 -6.19 16.04
N ARG A 21 -18.19 -5.54 16.52
CA ARG A 21 -16.85 -6.17 16.57
C ARG A 21 -16.75 -7.30 17.61
N GLN A 22 -17.70 -7.39 18.54
CA GLN A 22 -17.73 -8.35 19.64
C GLN A 22 -19.10 -9.06 19.68
N HIS A 23 -19.39 -9.81 18.62
CA HIS A 23 -20.57 -10.66 18.47
C HIS A 23 -21.94 -9.94 18.54
N GLY A 24 -21.97 -8.61 18.62
CA GLY A 24 -23.19 -7.84 18.82
C GLY A 24 -23.74 -7.89 20.24
N ILE A 25 -22.87 -8.22 21.21
CA ILE A 25 -23.23 -8.32 22.63
C ILE A 25 -23.54 -6.94 23.23
N ALA A 26 -24.66 -6.83 23.91
CA ALA A 26 -25.02 -5.73 24.81
C ALA A 26 -25.06 -6.26 26.26
N ARG A 27 -24.44 -5.54 27.20
CA ARG A 27 -24.42 -5.92 28.62
C ARG A 27 -25.50 -5.17 29.38
N HIS A 28 -26.08 -5.83 30.38
CA HIS A 28 -27.04 -5.17 31.27
C HIS A 28 -26.34 -4.06 32.07
N PRO A 29 -26.90 -2.84 32.17
CA PRO A 29 -26.26 -1.72 32.86
C PRO A 29 -25.93 -2.01 34.33
N ASP A 30 -26.85 -2.65 35.05
CA ASP A 30 -26.71 -2.89 36.49
C ASP A 30 -26.12 -4.27 36.85
N TYR A 31 -26.09 -5.21 35.91
CA TYR A 31 -25.71 -6.61 36.15
C TYR A 31 -24.71 -7.10 35.09
N PRO A 32 -23.40 -6.84 35.26
CA PRO A 32 -22.39 -7.05 34.21
C PRO A 32 -22.21 -8.49 33.69
N TRP A 33 -22.65 -9.49 34.47
CA TRP A 33 -22.64 -10.91 34.07
C TRP A 33 -23.83 -11.28 33.17
N LEU A 34 -24.86 -10.44 33.09
CA LEU A 34 -25.98 -10.61 32.17
C LEU A 34 -25.68 -9.87 30.87
N TYR A 35 -25.86 -10.57 29.75
CA TYR A 35 -25.71 -10.01 28.42
C TYR A 35 -26.71 -10.63 27.46
N GLU A 36 -27.02 -9.90 26.40
CA GLU A 36 -27.86 -10.33 25.30
C GLU A 36 -27.12 -10.10 23.97
N VAL A 37 -27.42 -10.92 22.97
CA VAL A 37 -26.97 -10.70 21.60
C VAL A 37 -28.10 -10.02 20.83
N GLU A 38 -28.12 -8.69 20.85
CA GLU A 38 -29.19 -7.90 20.22
C GLU A 38 -29.14 -7.94 18.69
N THR A 39 -27.97 -8.22 18.11
CA THR A 39 -27.76 -8.28 16.65
C THR A 39 -26.59 -9.22 16.34
N LEU A 40 -26.61 -9.89 15.19
CA LEU A 40 -25.47 -10.70 14.76
C LEU A 40 -24.25 -9.80 14.44
N GLY A 41 -23.18 -9.96 15.22
CA GLY A 41 -21.88 -9.36 14.98
C GLY A 41 -20.80 -10.36 14.59
N TRP A 42 -19.54 -9.93 14.68
CA TRP A 42 -18.33 -10.68 14.35
C TRP A 42 -17.36 -10.72 15.53
N ASN A 43 -16.32 -11.54 15.44
CA ASN A 43 -15.18 -11.49 16.34
C ASN A 43 -14.02 -10.74 15.66
N TYR A 44 -14.03 -9.42 15.75
CA TYR A 44 -13.02 -8.51 15.18
C TYR A 44 -12.28 -7.72 16.26
N MET A 45 -12.22 -8.26 17.47
CA MET A 45 -11.45 -7.64 18.54
C MET A 45 -9.95 -7.71 18.23
N LEU A 46 -9.26 -6.59 18.47
CA LEU A 46 -7.81 -6.54 18.46
C LEU A 46 -7.31 -7.13 19.78
N SER A 47 -6.27 -7.98 19.75
CA SER A 47 -5.69 -8.50 20.98
C SER A 47 -4.84 -7.44 21.70
N ASP A 48 -4.70 -7.56 23.02
CA ASP A 48 -3.87 -6.65 23.81
C ASP A 48 -2.40 -6.64 23.35
N PHE A 49 -1.88 -7.78 22.89
CA PHE A 49 -0.55 -7.84 22.31
C PHE A 49 -0.43 -6.99 21.03
N GLN A 50 -1.41 -7.09 20.12
CA GLN A 50 -1.44 -6.27 18.92
C GLN A 50 -1.64 -4.79 19.25
N ALA A 51 -2.46 -4.48 20.27
CA ALA A 51 -2.67 -3.12 20.76
C ALA A 51 -1.38 -2.51 21.35
N ALA A 52 -0.62 -3.28 22.13
CA ALA A 52 0.66 -2.84 22.69
C ALA A 52 1.69 -2.52 21.59
N VAL A 53 1.78 -3.37 20.56
CA VAL A 53 2.63 -3.09 19.39
C VAL A 53 2.15 -1.84 18.64
N ALA A 54 0.84 -1.66 18.46
CA ALA A 54 0.28 -0.50 17.79
C ALA A 54 0.55 0.81 18.55
N LEU A 55 0.48 0.79 19.90
CA LEU A 55 0.82 1.94 20.75
C LEU A 55 2.29 2.34 20.56
N ALA A 56 3.22 1.41 20.64
CA ALA A 56 4.64 1.68 20.41
C ALA A 56 4.93 2.19 19.00
N GLN A 57 4.19 1.73 17.98
CA GLN A 57 4.31 2.26 16.62
C GLN A 57 3.71 3.66 16.48
N LEU A 58 2.62 3.95 17.19
CA LEU A 58 1.97 5.26 17.15
C LEU A 58 2.85 6.35 17.76
N GLU A 59 3.54 6.05 18.86
CA GLU A 59 4.52 6.95 19.49
C GLU A 59 5.62 7.38 18.52
N ARG A 60 5.99 6.50 17.58
CA ARG A 60 7.05 6.75 16.58
C ARG A 60 6.52 7.14 15.20
N ALA A 61 5.20 7.27 15.02
CA ALA A 61 4.59 7.41 13.69
C ALA A 61 5.13 8.64 12.92
N HIS A 62 5.34 9.77 13.59
CA HIS A 62 5.88 10.98 12.97
C HIS A 62 7.36 10.87 12.60
N GLU A 63 8.18 10.22 13.44
CA GLU A 63 9.59 9.90 13.14
C GLU A 63 9.67 8.99 11.91
N THR A 64 8.94 7.88 11.95
CA THR A 64 8.88 6.87 10.88
C THR A 64 8.42 7.48 9.55
N ARG A 65 7.40 8.36 9.59
CA ARG A 65 6.93 9.07 8.40
C ARG A 65 7.99 10.03 7.84
N ARG A 66 8.67 10.80 8.69
CA ARG A 66 9.74 11.72 8.25
C ARG A 66 10.90 10.97 7.59
N ALA A 67 11.30 9.83 8.15
CA ALA A 67 12.33 8.98 7.55
C ALA A 67 11.93 8.50 6.13
N ARG A 68 10.70 8.01 5.95
CA ARG A 68 10.19 7.65 4.62
C ARG A 68 10.10 8.83 3.66
N GLN A 69 9.73 10.01 4.16
CA GLN A 69 9.67 11.23 3.35
C GLN A 69 11.07 11.63 2.83
N ALA A 70 12.11 11.54 3.65
CA ALA A 70 13.48 11.84 3.22
C ALA A 70 13.96 10.87 2.12
N LEU A 71 13.68 9.57 2.28
CA LEU A 71 13.99 8.55 1.28
C LEU A 71 13.20 8.75 -0.02
N ALA A 72 11.92 9.10 0.09
CA ALA A 72 11.08 9.39 -1.07
C ALA A 72 11.62 10.60 -1.85
N GLU A 73 12.06 11.66 -1.18
CA GLU A 73 12.65 12.83 -1.84
C GLU A 73 13.97 12.48 -2.53
N ALA A 74 14.80 11.64 -1.90
CA ALA A 74 16.03 11.13 -2.51
C ALA A 74 15.74 10.33 -3.78
N TYR A 75 14.76 9.42 -3.76
CA TYR A 75 14.33 8.70 -4.97
C TYR A 75 13.81 9.67 -6.03
N ARG A 76 12.98 10.65 -5.66
CA ARG A 76 12.45 11.63 -6.62
C ARG A 76 13.57 12.38 -7.31
N THR A 77 14.55 12.87 -6.56
CA THR A 77 15.71 13.58 -7.09
C THR A 77 16.52 12.67 -8.02
N ALA A 78 16.84 11.45 -7.59
CA ALA A 78 17.65 10.52 -8.35
C ALA A 78 16.98 10.05 -9.66
N LEU A 79 15.65 9.98 -9.69
CA LEU A 79 14.90 9.50 -10.86
C LEU A 79 14.46 10.61 -11.83
N GLN A 80 14.73 11.89 -11.52
CA GLN A 80 14.42 13.00 -12.44
C GLN A 80 15.13 12.89 -13.79
N THR A 81 16.26 12.19 -13.86
CA THR A 81 17.04 11.99 -15.09
C THR A 81 16.46 10.91 -16.02
N HIS A 82 15.35 10.27 -15.63
CA HIS A 82 14.71 9.18 -16.37
C HIS A 82 13.36 9.63 -16.95
N PRO A 83 13.32 10.24 -18.16
CA PRO A 83 12.07 10.74 -18.75
C PRO A 83 11.04 9.64 -19.06
N GLU A 84 11.48 8.38 -19.20
CA GLU A 84 10.63 7.22 -19.34
C GLU A 84 9.89 6.84 -18.05
N LEU A 85 10.34 7.34 -16.89
CA LEU A 85 9.73 7.08 -15.60
C LEU A 85 8.82 8.23 -15.18
N ARG A 86 7.54 7.92 -14.99
CA ARG A 86 6.59 8.84 -14.40
C ARG A 86 6.45 8.55 -12.90
N LEU A 87 6.80 9.53 -12.09
CA LEU A 87 6.64 9.48 -10.64
C LEU A 87 5.23 9.91 -10.23
N TYR A 88 4.72 9.38 -9.13
CA TYR A 88 3.42 9.79 -8.60
C TYR A 88 3.44 11.29 -8.21
N PRO A 89 2.44 12.09 -8.64
CA PRO A 89 2.36 13.49 -8.29
C PRO A 89 1.92 13.61 -6.82
N VAL A 90 2.75 14.22 -5.98
CA VAL A 90 2.41 14.51 -4.59
C VAL A 90 2.23 16.01 -4.46
N GLN A 91 0.98 16.45 -4.25
CA GLN A 91 0.63 17.87 -4.10
C GLN A 91 1.26 18.45 -2.83
N ASP A 92 1.12 17.74 -1.71
CA ASP A 92 1.73 18.08 -0.44
C ASP A 92 2.50 16.86 0.12
N PRO A 93 3.84 16.82 -0.01
CA PRO A 93 4.66 15.75 0.55
C PRO A 93 4.47 15.55 2.05
N SER A 94 4.03 16.60 2.76
CA SER A 94 3.75 16.57 4.19
C SER A 94 2.40 15.92 4.54
N GLN A 95 1.60 15.51 3.56
CA GLN A 95 0.38 14.72 3.77
C GLN A 95 0.51 13.28 3.26
N CYS A 96 1.60 12.96 2.56
CA CYS A 96 1.87 11.59 2.12
C CYS A 96 2.54 10.79 3.24
N GLY A 97 1.96 9.63 3.58
CA GLY A 97 2.57 8.68 4.53
C GLY A 97 3.76 7.91 3.96
N TRP A 98 3.95 7.97 2.63
CA TRP A 98 5.00 7.28 1.88
C TRP A 98 5.08 5.79 2.19
N HIS A 99 3.93 5.12 2.31
CA HIS A 99 3.89 3.67 2.55
C HIS A 99 4.49 2.87 1.39
N LEU A 100 4.36 3.38 0.17
CA LEU A 100 4.91 2.83 -1.07
C LEU A 100 5.57 3.94 -1.87
N PHE A 101 6.52 3.56 -2.73
CA PHE A 101 7.07 4.45 -3.76
C PHE A 101 6.74 3.91 -5.16
N PRO A 102 5.53 4.16 -5.68
CA PRO A 102 5.13 3.70 -7.01
C PRO A 102 5.78 4.53 -8.12
N VAL A 103 6.24 3.85 -9.16
CA VAL A 103 6.82 4.40 -10.37
C VAL A 103 6.12 3.75 -11.57
N PHE A 104 5.92 4.53 -12.63
CA PHE A 104 5.35 4.04 -13.88
C PHE A 104 6.40 4.12 -14.98
N TRP A 105 6.70 2.99 -15.64
CA TRP A 105 7.51 3.00 -16.86
C TRP A 105 6.62 3.32 -18.06
N THR A 106 6.61 4.60 -18.45
CA THR A 106 5.71 5.13 -19.47
C THR A 106 5.85 4.39 -20.79
N GLY A 107 4.72 3.95 -21.34
CA GLY A 107 4.65 3.21 -22.60
C GLY A 107 5.17 1.76 -22.51
N ALA A 108 5.44 1.24 -21.32
CA ALA A 108 5.85 -0.15 -21.17
C ALA A 108 4.68 -1.11 -21.36
N SER A 109 4.93 -2.23 -22.06
CA SER A 109 4.02 -3.36 -22.03
C SER A 109 4.15 -4.13 -20.71
N VAL A 110 3.13 -4.93 -20.38
CA VAL A 110 3.18 -5.86 -19.24
C VAL A 110 4.42 -6.76 -19.30
N ALA A 111 4.82 -7.21 -20.50
CA ALA A 111 5.98 -8.07 -20.70
C ALA A 111 7.29 -7.33 -20.35
N GLN A 112 7.44 -6.08 -20.78
CA GLN A 112 8.61 -5.25 -20.46
C GLN A 112 8.69 -4.97 -18.96
N ARG A 113 7.58 -4.56 -18.34
CA ARG A 113 7.51 -4.34 -16.90
C ARG A 113 7.88 -5.60 -16.13
N ASN A 114 7.36 -6.77 -16.54
CA ASN A 114 7.71 -8.03 -15.90
C ASN A 114 9.19 -8.42 -16.09
N ALA A 115 9.78 -8.13 -17.26
CA ALA A 115 11.21 -8.34 -17.50
C ALA A 115 12.08 -7.45 -16.62
N LEU A 116 11.65 -6.21 -16.35
CA LEU A 116 12.32 -5.31 -15.41
C LEU A 116 12.29 -5.87 -13.97
N LEU A 117 11.11 -6.33 -13.52
CA LEU A 117 10.96 -7.01 -12.23
C LEU A 117 11.90 -8.21 -12.10
N GLU A 118 11.95 -9.06 -13.12
CA GLU A 118 12.78 -10.26 -13.11
C GLU A 118 14.27 -9.92 -13.12
N THR A 119 14.66 -8.91 -13.89
CA THR A 119 16.06 -8.44 -13.94
C THR A 119 16.50 -7.94 -12.57
N LEU A 120 15.71 -7.09 -11.90
CA LEU A 120 16.08 -6.59 -10.58
C LEU A 120 16.02 -7.68 -9.51
N ARG A 121 15.07 -8.64 -9.63
CA ARG A 121 14.99 -9.79 -8.73
C ARG A 121 16.27 -10.63 -8.79
N GLN A 122 16.82 -10.86 -9.98
CA GLN A 122 18.09 -11.58 -10.17
C GLN A 122 19.29 -10.82 -9.57
N GLU A 123 19.19 -9.50 -9.46
CA GLU A 123 20.18 -8.64 -8.81
C GLU A 123 19.91 -8.43 -7.30
N GLY A 124 18.98 -9.20 -6.71
CA GLY A 124 18.67 -9.15 -5.29
C GLY A 124 17.69 -8.04 -4.86
N ILE A 125 17.09 -7.33 -5.82
CA ILE A 125 16.14 -6.23 -5.57
C ILE A 125 14.73 -6.70 -5.96
N ALA A 126 13.92 -7.02 -4.96
CA ALA A 126 12.52 -7.38 -5.19
C ALA A 126 11.65 -6.13 -5.34
N LEU A 127 11.12 -5.91 -6.55
CA LEU A 127 10.09 -4.92 -6.80
C LEU A 127 8.69 -5.52 -6.58
N SER A 128 7.73 -4.69 -6.19
CA SER A 128 6.35 -5.11 -5.94
C SER A 128 5.37 -4.41 -6.88
N LEU A 129 4.15 -4.96 -7.02
CA LEU A 129 3.11 -4.43 -7.90
C LEU A 129 1.87 -4.05 -7.09
N HIS A 130 1.50 -2.78 -7.13
CA HIS A 130 0.36 -2.25 -6.37
C HIS A 130 -0.54 -1.40 -7.28
N TYR A 131 -1.62 -1.93 -7.86
CA TYR A 131 -2.16 -3.30 -7.72
C TYR A 131 -2.67 -3.81 -9.07
N LYS A 132 -2.83 -5.14 -9.18
CA LYS A 132 -3.56 -5.74 -10.31
C LYS A 132 -5.02 -5.24 -10.29
N PRO A 133 -5.52 -4.61 -11.37
CA PRO A 133 -6.87 -4.08 -11.41
C PRO A 133 -7.93 -5.13 -11.09
N LEU A 134 -8.97 -4.73 -10.34
CA LEU A 134 -10.01 -5.63 -9.85
C LEU A 134 -10.66 -6.43 -10.98
N HIS A 135 -11.00 -5.78 -12.10
CA HIS A 135 -11.65 -6.43 -13.25
C HIS A 135 -10.78 -7.50 -13.94
N LEU A 136 -9.49 -7.59 -13.64
CA LEU A 136 -8.60 -8.66 -14.15
C LEU A 136 -8.54 -9.89 -13.23
N HIS A 137 -9.21 -9.86 -12.08
CA HIS A 137 -9.30 -11.00 -11.16
C HIS A 137 -10.55 -11.81 -11.43
N ARG A 138 -10.42 -13.15 -11.39
CA ARG A 138 -11.53 -14.08 -11.63
C ARG A 138 -12.72 -13.83 -10.70
N ALA A 139 -12.45 -13.57 -9.42
CA ALA A 139 -13.47 -13.31 -8.41
C ALA A 139 -14.31 -12.06 -8.69
N TYR A 140 -13.78 -11.11 -9.46
CA TYR A 140 -14.45 -9.84 -9.76
C TYR A 140 -15.16 -9.84 -11.13
N GLN A 141 -14.91 -10.83 -11.98
CA GLN A 141 -15.55 -10.94 -13.30
C GLN A 141 -17.08 -10.87 -13.28
N PRO A 142 -17.80 -11.50 -12.33
CA PRO A 142 -19.26 -11.40 -12.27
C PRO A 142 -19.80 -9.98 -12.03
N TYR A 143 -18.97 -9.08 -11.50
CA TYR A 143 -19.34 -7.69 -11.21
C TYR A 143 -18.95 -6.73 -12.34
N VAL A 144 -18.26 -7.20 -13.38
CA VAL A 144 -17.88 -6.38 -14.54
C VAL A 144 -18.99 -6.48 -15.59
N ARG A 145 -19.56 -5.34 -15.98
CA ARG A 145 -20.63 -5.33 -16.99
C ARG A 145 -20.06 -5.70 -18.36
N ARG A 146 -20.84 -6.41 -19.18
CA ARG A 146 -20.47 -6.73 -20.56
C ARG A 146 -20.13 -5.44 -21.31
N GLY A 147 -18.96 -5.41 -21.93
CA GLY A 147 -18.49 -4.23 -22.69
C GLY A 147 -17.83 -3.14 -21.84
N GLN A 148 -17.86 -3.23 -20.51
CA GLN A 148 -17.16 -2.28 -19.64
C GLN A 148 -15.64 -2.37 -19.86
N ARG A 149 -14.97 -1.22 -19.80
CA ARG A 149 -13.52 -1.07 -19.99
C ARG A 149 -12.96 -0.19 -18.90
N PHE A 150 -11.70 -0.41 -18.54
CA PHE A 150 -10.99 0.36 -17.52
C PHE A 150 -9.60 0.77 -18.04
N PRO A 151 -9.54 1.52 -19.16
CA PRO A 151 -8.28 1.75 -19.89
C PRO A 151 -7.19 2.40 -19.02
N THR A 152 -7.55 3.33 -18.13
CA THR A 152 -6.59 3.96 -17.21
C THR A 152 -6.01 2.96 -16.22
N ALA A 153 -6.83 2.03 -15.69
CA ALA A 153 -6.35 1.00 -14.78
C ALA A 153 -5.51 -0.06 -15.50
N ASP A 154 -5.89 -0.41 -16.73
CA ASP A 154 -5.14 -1.34 -17.60
C ASP A 154 -3.77 -0.77 -17.97
N GLN A 155 -3.71 0.51 -18.35
CA GLN A 155 -2.45 1.19 -18.63
C GLN A 155 -1.59 1.30 -17.37
N ALA A 156 -2.18 1.75 -16.25
CA ALA A 156 -1.46 1.82 -14.97
C ALA A 156 -0.87 0.45 -14.60
N TRP A 157 -1.61 -0.64 -14.79
CA TRP A 157 -1.14 -1.99 -14.51
C TRP A 157 0.03 -2.43 -15.40
N ALA A 158 0.03 -2.03 -16.67
CA ALA A 158 1.11 -2.34 -17.60
C ALA A 158 2.42 -1.64 -17.21
N GLU A 159 2.34 -0.42 -16.68
CA GLU A 159 3.50 0.44 -16.43
C GLU A 159 4.01 0.40 -14.98
N ILE A 160 3.16 0.10 -14.00
CA ILE A 160 3.47 0.31 -12.57
C ILE A 160 4.42 -0.75 -12.00
N PHE A 161 5.32 -0.29 -11.12
CA PHE A 161 6.04 -1.07 -10.13
C PHE A 161 6.30 -0.20 -8.89
N SER A 162 6.58 -0.79 -7.75
CA SER A 162 6.90 -0.07 -6.51
C SER A 162 8.33 -0.37 -6.09
N LEU A 163 9.10 0.69 -5.87
CA LEU A 163 10.45 0.59 -5.35
C LEU A 163 10.43 0.27 -3.86
N PRO A 164 11.45 -0.46 -3.35
CA PRO A 164 11.57 -0.72 -1.93
C PRO A 164 11.69 0.59 -1.15
N LEU A 165 10.86 0.71 -0.11
CA LEU A 165 10.84 1.88 0.78
C LEU A 165 10.39 1.43 2.17
N TRP A 166 11.29 1.52 3.14
CA TRP A 166 10.98 1.31 4.55
C TRP A 166 11.72 2.34 5.40
N PRO A 167 11.25 2.65 6.62
CA PRO A 167 11.75 3.77 7.43
C PRO A 167 13.25 3.72 7.69
N ASP A 168 13.78 2.54 8.01
CA ASP A 168 15.19 2.33 8.36
C ASP A 168 16.02 1.89 7.15
N MET A 169 15.59 2.22 5.92
CA MET A 169 16.31 1.88 4.70
C MET A 169 17.61 2.69 4.64
N PRO A 170 18.79 2.04 4.55
CA PRO A 170 20.04 2.77 4.39
C PRO A 170 20.07 3.52 3.07
N PHE A 171 20.67 4.71 3.05
CA PHE A 171 20.83 5.49 1.82
C PHE A 171 21.63 4.73 0.74
N THR A 172 22.61 3.92 1.16
CA THR A 172 23.37 3.04 0.25
C THR A 172 22.48 2.02 -0.45
N ALA A 173 21.48 1.45 0.24
CA ALA A 173 20.52 0.54 -0.38
C ALA A 173 19.67 1.27 -1.44
N LEU A 174 19.27 2.52 -1.17
CA LEU A 174 18.55 3.35 -2.14
C LEU A 174 19.40 3.61 -3.38
N GLN A 175 20.68 3.96 -3.19
CA GLN A 175 21.62 4.17 -4.29
C GLN A 175 21.78 2.90 -5.14
N THR A 176 21.93 1.74 -4.51
CA THR A 176 21.97 0.45 -5.22
C THR A 176 20.69 0.21 -6.02
N VAL A 177 19.50 0.47 -5.44
CA VAL A 177 18.24 0.33 -6.17
C VAL A 177 18.18 1.22 -7.41
N VAL A 178 18.55 2.50 -7.26
CA VAL A 178 18.58 3.45 -8.39
C VAL A 178 19.56 3.00 -9.46
N GLU A 179 20.79 2.66 -9.07
CA GLU A 179 21.84 2.23 -10.01
C GLU A 179 21.40 1.01 -10.83
N LYS A 180 20.87 -0.02 -10.15
CA LYS A 180 20.40 -1.25 -10.80
C LYS A 180 19.18 -1.01 -11.67
N LEU A 181 18.24 -0.18 -11.22
CA LEU A 181 17.09 0.24 -12.01
C LEU A 181 17.55 0.92 -13.31
N THR A 182 18.46 1.88 -13.23
CA THR A 182 19.03 2.58 -14.40
C THR A 182 19.70 1.60 -15.36
N GLN A 183 20.53 0.69 -14.87
CA GLN A 183 21.19 -0.33 -15.69
C GLN A 183 20.18 -1.24 -16.42
N ALA A 184 19.13 -1.68 -15.71
CA ALA A 184 18.08 -2.52 -16.27
C ALA A 184 17.23 -1.78 -17.31
N LEU A 185 16.86 -0.52 -17.06
CA LEU A 185 16.13 0.32 -18.01
C LEU A 185 16.93 0.54 -19.31
N VAL A 186 18.23 0.78 -19.22
CA VAL A 186 19.10 0.91 -20.41
C VAL A 186 19.16 -0.40 -21.20
N ARG A 187 19.29 -1.55 -20.53
CA ARG A 187 19.31 -2.87 -21.19
C ARG A 187 17.99 -3.17 -21.89
N LEU A 188 16.87 -2.95 -21.22
CA LEU A 188 15.54 -3.30 -21.74
C LEU A 188 14.98 -2.24 -22.71
N GLY A 189 15.38 -0.98 -22.56
CA GLY A 189 15.00 0.13 -23.43
C GLY A 189 15.65 0.10 -24.80
N LYS A 190 16.82 -0.55 -24.94
CA LYS A 190 17.45 -0.83 -26.25
C LYS A 190 16.68 -1.85 -27.10
N ASN A 191 15.74 -2.58 -26.48
CA ASN A 191 14.88 -3.57 -27.14
C ASN A 191 13.46 -3.02 -27.41
N ARG A 192 13.27 -1.70 -27.37
CA ARG A 192 12.04 -1.01 -27.79
C ARG A 192 12.08 -0.64 -29.26
#